data_AF-K7AE00-F1
#
_entry.id   AF-K7AE00-F1
#
_cell.length_a   1.000
_cell.length_b   1.000
_cell.length_c   1.000
_cell.angle_alpha   90.00
_cell.angle_beta   90.00
_cell.angle_gamma   90.00
#
_symmetry.space_group_name_H-M   'P 1'
#
loop_
_entity.id
_entity.type
_entity.pdbx_description
1 polymer ?
#
loop_
_entity_poly.entity_id
_entity_poly.type
_entity_poly.pdbx_seq_one_letter_code
_entity_poly.pdbx_strand_id
1 'polypeptide(L)'
;MPQGIAFSLQDYCELVDTTGRIIRADKAGALDSAHSPILSRLGLSEEQWITLTTEFEQHFCYAAGAAQMMQAFKTHTHRKRIGGMKQAKRLLS
;
A
#
# COMPACT_ATOMS: atom_id res chain seq x y z
N MET A 1 -12.19 17.44 -11.86
CA MET A 1 -11.47 16.43 -11.06
C MET A 1 -10.00 16.50 -11.46
N PRO A 2 -9.04 16.67 -10.52
CA PRO A 2 -7.64 16.62 -10.88
C PRO A 2 -7.30 15.22 -11.41
N GLN A 3 -6.59 15.16 -12.54
CA GLN A 3 -6.08 13.91 -13.10
C GLN A 3 -4.80 13.53 -12.35
N GLY A 4 -4.92 12.91 -11.18
CA GLY A 4 -3.77 12.48 -10.39
C GLY A 4 -4.14 12.08 -8.97
N ILE A 5 -3.17 11.48 -8.26
CA ILE A 5 -3.28 11.26 -6.82
C ILE A 5 -3.22 12.64 -6.16
N ALA A 6 -4.23 12.99 -5.37
CA ALA A 6 -4.30 14.26 -4.64
C ALA A 6 -3.33 14.24 -3.45
N PHE A 7 -2.03 14.24 -3.75
CA PHE A 7 -0.95 14.18 -2.77
C PHE A 7 0.06 15.26 -3.08
N SER A 8 0.45 16.02 -2.06
CA SER A 8 1.53 16.98 -2.21
C SER A 8 2.87 16.24 -2.34
N LEU A 9 3.87 16.87 -2.95
CA LEU A 9 5.24 16.32 -2.97
C LEU A 9 5.78 16.16 -1.55
N GLN A 10 5.47 17.11 -0.67
CA GLN A 10 5.88 17.08 0.74
C GLN A 10 5.33 15.84 1.44
N ASP A 11 4.04 15.56 1.25
CA ASP A 11 3.38 14.38 1.80
C ASP A 11 4.06 13.11 1.25
N TYR A 12 4.41 13.08 -0.03
CA TYR A 12 5.10 11.93 -0.63
C TYR A 12 6.47 11.69 0.01
N CYS A 13 7.27 12.76 0.19
CA CYS A 13 8.56 12.65 0.85
C CYS A 13 8.42 12.20 2.31
N GLU A 14 7.44 12.72 3.04
CA GLU A 14 7.13 12.31 4.41
C GLU A 14 6.77 10.81 4.48
N LEU A 15 5.95 10.34 3.54
CA LEU A 15 5.57 8.93 3.45
C LEU A 15 6.79 8.03 3.20
N VAL A 16 7.68 8.43 2.30
CA VAL A 16 8.91 7.68 1.98
C VAL A 16 9.86 7.65 3.18
N ASP A 17 10.09 8.79 3.86
CA ASP A 17 10.94 8.85 5.04
C ASP A 17 10.37 8.00 6.19
N THR A 18 9.06 8.13 6.44
CA THR A 18 8.34 7.31 7.42
C THR A 18 8.52 5.82 7.11
N THR A 19 8.36 5.42 5.85
CA THR A 19 8.51 4.02 5.42
C THR A 19 9.92 3.51 5.72
N GLY A 20 10.95 4.29 5.40
CA GLY A 20 12.34 3.93 5.70
C GLY A 20 12.63 3.75 7.19
N ARG A 21 12.03 4.59 8.04
CA ARG A 21 12.15 4.50 9.50
C ARG A 21 11.44 3.28 10.08
N ILE A 22 10.24 2.98 9.58
CA ILE A 22 9.46 1.80 10.01
C ILE A 22 10.20 0.51 9.64
N ILE A 23 10.70 0.38 8.40
CA ILE A 23 11.42 -0.82 7.96
C ILE A 23 12.70 -1.05 8.78
N ARG A 24 13.35 0.03 9.24
CA ARG A 24 14.58 0.00 10.04
C ARG A 24 14.29 0.27 11.52
N ALA A 25 13.20 -0.29 12.04
CA ALA A 25 12.80 -0.19 13.46
C ALA A 25 13.91 -0.63 14.44
N ASP A 26 14.93 -1.36 13.96
CA ASP A 26 16.12 -1.79 14.69
C ASP A 26 17.20 -0.71 14.86
N LYS A 27 16.98 0.52 14.38
CA LYS A 27 18.02 1.57 14.33
C LYS A 27 17.60 2.89 14.98
N ALA A 28 18.60 3.69 15.32
CA ALA A 28 18.41 5.04 15.80
C ALA A 28 17.59 5.85 14.79
N GLY A 29 16.51 6.49 15.26
CA GLY A 29 15.55 7.19 14.42
C GLY A 29 14.38 6.34 13.91
N ALA A 30 14.21 5.12 14.45
CA ALA A 30 12.97 4.36 14.36
C ALA A 30 11.79 5.20 14.84
N LEU A 31 10.72 5.20 14.05
CA LEU A 31 9.49 5.88 14.38
C LEU A 31 8.50 4.83 14.88
N ASP A 32 7.86 5.10 16.01
CA ASP A 32 6.69 4.32 16.40
C ASP A 32 5.56 4.63 15.41
N SER A 33 5.17 3.62 14.63
CA SER A 33 4.20 3.74 13.54
C SER A 33 2.82 4.21 14.01
N ALA A 34 2.51 3.99 15.29
CA ALA A 34 1.31 4.45 15.96
C ALA A 34 1.15 5.99 15.87
N HIS A 35 2.25 6.70 15.58
CA HIS A 35 2.31 8.15 15.50
C HIS A 35 2.62 8.67 14.09
N SER A 36 2.33 7.91 13.03
CA SER A 36 2.44 8.43 11.66
C SER A 36 1.08 8.90 11.13
N PRO A 37 0.78 10.23 11.15
CA PRO A 37 -0.50 10.75 10.66
C PRO A 37 -0.75 10.40 9.19
N ILE A 38 0.33 10.23 8.43
CA ILE A 38 0.26 9.94 7.01
C ILE A 38 -0.23 8.51 6.73
N LEU A 39 0.13 7.52 7.56
CA LEU A 39 -0.41 6.16 7.46
C LEU A 39 -1.87 6.10 7.89
N SER A 40 -2.25 6.81 8.96
CA SER A 40 -3.65 6.92 9.38
C SER A 40 -4.53 7.54 8.29
N ARG A 41 -4.04 8.55 7.57
CA ARG A 41 -4.75 9.17 6.45
C ARG A 41 -4.96 8.21 5.27
N LEU A 42 -4.05 7.27 5.07
CA LEU A 42 -4.17 6.22 4.04
C LEU A 42 -5.11 5.08 4.46
N GLY A 43 -5.52 5.02 5.74
CA GLY A 43 -6.40 3.97 6.25
C GLY A 43 -5.73 2.61 6.35
N LEU A 44 -4.40 2.57 6.44
CA LEU A 44 -3.61 1.34 6.53
C LEU A 44 -2.97 1.21 7.91
N SER A 45 -3.00 0.00 8.47
CA SER A 45 -2.19 -0.31 9.65
C SER A 45 -0.71 -0.38 9.29
N GLU A 46 0.16 -0.26 10.29
CA GLU A 46 1.60 -0.46 10.08
C GLU A 46 1.90 -1.81 9.46
N GLU A 47 1.30 -2.89 9.97
CA GLU A 47 1.54 -4.25 9.47
C GLU A 47 1.15 -4.38 7.99
N GLN A 48 0.00 -3.80 7.61
CA GLN A 48 -0.43 -3.73 6.21
C GLN A 48 0.57 -2.92 5.39
N TRP A 49 1.01 -1.76 5.89
CA TRP A 49 1.96 -0.87 5.21
C TRP A 49 3.33 -1.52 5.00
N ILE A 50 3.91 -2.14 6.03
CA ILE A 50 5.18 -2.86 5.94
C ILE A 50 5.06 -3.96 4.88
N THR A 51 4.03 -4.82 4.99
CA THR A 51 3.84 -5.91 4.02
C THR A 51 3.72 -5.37 2.59
N LEU A 52 2.94 -4.30 2.39
CA LEU A 52 2.74 -3.70 1.08
C LEU A 52 4.00 -3.04 0.51
N THR A 53 4.89 -2.50 1.35
CA THR A 53 6.09 -1.78 0.91
C THR A 53 7.33 -2.66 0.77
N THR A 54 7.40 -3.80 1.46
CA THR A 54 8.55 -4.71 1.41
C THR A 54 8.29 -5.98 0.59
N GLU A 55 7.04 -6.42 0.48
CA GLU A 55 6.66 -7.69 -0.16
C GLU A 55 5.71 -7.49 -1.36
N PHE A 56 5.59 -6.27 -1.90
CA PHE A 56 4.62 -5.92 -2.93
C PHE A 56 4.55 -6.93 -4.09
N GLU A 57 5.71 -7.22 -4.69
CA GLU A 57 5.82 -8.11 -5.85
C GLU A 57 5.61 -9.59 -5.52
N GLN A 58 5.64 -9.96 -4.23
CA GLN A 58 5.32 -11.31 -3.77
C GLN A 58 3.81 -11.52 -3.70
N HIS A 59 3.06 -10.45 -3.40
CA HIS A 59 1.61 -10.50 -3.21
C HIS A 59 0.82 -10.14 -4.48
N PHE A 60 1.39 -9.28 -5.34
CA PHE A 60 0.74 -8.79 -6.55
C PHE A 60 1.62 -8.99 -7.79
N CYS A 61 0.99 -9.17 -8.95
CA CYS A 61 1.70 -9.42 -10.21
C CYS A 61 1.14 -8.55 -11.35
N TYR A 62 -0.10 -8.79 -11.77
CA TYR A 62 -0.71 -8.06 -12.89
C TYR A 62 -1.58 -6.87 -12.46
N ALA A 63 -2.08 -6.91 -11.22
CA ALA A 63 -2.92 -5.87 -10.65
C ALA A 63 -2.79 -5.91 -9.12
N ALA A 64 -2.91 -4.74 -8.51
CA ALA A 64 -3.01 -4.54 -7.07
C ALA A 64 -4.14 -3.54 -6.79
N GLY A 65 -4.76 -3.63 -5.63
CA GLY A 65 -5.87 -2.77 -5.24
C GLY A 65 -6.92 -3.53 -4.44
N ALA A 66 -8.00 -2.83 -4.07
CA ALA A 66 -9.13 -3.45 -3.40
C ALA A 66 -9.70 -4.60 -4.25
N ALA A 67 -10.19 -5.65 -3.60
CA ALA A 67 -10.64 -6.87 -4.28
C ALA A 67 -11.72 -6.59 -5.35
N GLN A 68 -12.61 -5.62 -5.11
CA GLN A 68 -13.62 -5.19 -6.08
C GLN A 68 -12.99 -4.57 -7.33
N MET A 69 -11.98 -3.72 -7.18
CA MET A 69 -11.28 -3.10 -8.31
C MET A 69 -10.49 -4.14 -9.10
N MET A 70 -9.85 -5.08 -8.42
CA MET A 70 -9.16 -6.19 -9.06
C MET A 70 -10.12 -7.09 -9.86
N GLN A 71 -11.33 -7.32 -9.34
CA GLN A 71 -12.38 -8.05 -10.06
C GLN A 71 -12.89 -7.28 -11.28
N ALA A 72 -13.06 -5.96 -11.18
CA ALA A 72 -13.42 -5.12 -12.31
C ALA A 72 -12.32 -5.15 -13.39
N PHE A 73 -11.04 -5.05 -13.00
CA PHE A 73 -9.89 -5.16 -13.89
C PHE A 73 -9.84 -6.51 -14.61
N LYS A 74 -10.11 -7.61 -13.90
CA LYS A 74 -10.19 -8.96 -14.50
C LYS A 74 -11.21 -9.01 -15.63
N THR A 75 -12.42 -8.50 -15.39
CA THR A 75 -13.50 -8.49 -16.37
C THR A 75 -13.14 -7.60 -17.57
N HIS A 76 -12.61 -6.40 -17.30
CA HIS A 76 -12.24 -5.44 -18.35
C HIS A 76 -11.07 -5.93 -19.24
N THR A 77 -10.16 -6.74 -18.69
CA THR A 77 -9.02 -7.29 -19.44
C THR A 77 -9.26 -8.69 -19.98
N HIS A 78 -10.48 -9.23 -19.86
CA HIS A 78 -10.87 -10.58 -20.29
C HIS A 78 -9.96 -11.71 -19.75
N ARG A 79 -9.37 -11.52 -18.56
CA ARG A 79 -8.46 -12.50 -17.96
C ARG A 79 -9.22 -13.61 -17.24
N LYS A 80 -8.79 -14.86 -17.44
CA LYS A 80 -9.39 -16.03 -16.76
C LYS A 80 -9.10 -16.05 -15.25
N ARG A 81 -7.89 -15.63 -14.84
CA ARG A 81 -7.43 -15.59 -13.44
C ARG A 81 -6.63 -14.31 -13.17
N ILE A 82 -6.66 -13.85 -11.92
CA ILE A 82 -5.77 -12.81 -11.42
C ILE A 82 -5.13 -13.31 -10.12
N GLY A 83 -3.82 -13.15 -9.99
CA GLY A 83 -3.10 -13.40 -8.75
C GLY A 83 -3.40 -12.31 -7.71
N GLY A 84 -3.12 -12.58 -6.43
CA GLY A 84 -3.20 -11.57 -5.38
C GLY A 84 -4.59 -11.30 -4.77
N MET A 85 -5.67 -11.94 -5.24
CA MET A 85 -7.03 -11.70 -4.69
C MET A 85 -7.16 -12.00 -3.19
N LYS A 86 -6.47 -13.03 -2.68
CA LYS A 86 -6.45 -13.33 -1.24
C LYS A 86 -5.75 -12.22 -0.46
N GLN A 87 -4.66 -11.68 -1.00
CA GLN A 87 -3.88 -10.63 -0.36
C GLN A 87 -4.57 -9.28 -0.44
N ALA A 88 -5.25 -8.97 -1.54
CA ALA A 88 -6.11 -7.79 -1.66
C ALA A 88 -7.16 -7.72 -0.54
N LYS A 89 -7.79 -8.86 -0.20
CA LYS A 89 -8.76 -8.95 0.90
C LYS A 89 -8.12 -8.85 2.30
N ARG A 90 -6.82 -9.05 2.43
CA ARG A 90 -6.10 -9.01 3.71
C ARG A 90 -5.47 -7.64 3.95
N LEU A 91 -4.89 -7.06 2.90
CA LEU A 91 -4.03 -5.90 2.97
C LEU A 91 -4.74 -4.60 2.54
N LEU A 92 -5.84 -4.69 1.79
CA LEU A 92 -6.51 -3.54 1.14
C LEU A 92 -8.05 -3.65 1.27
N SER A 93 -8.53 -4.19 2.38
CA SER A 93 -9.95 -4.38 2.70
C SER A 93 -10.55 -3.26 3.53
#